data_AF-A0A0Q6X771-F1
#
_entry.id   AF-A0A0Q6X771-F1
#
_cell.length_a   1.000
_cell.length_b   1.000
_cell.length_c   1.000
_cell.angle_alpha   90.00
_cell.angle_beta   90.00
_cell.angle_gamma   90.00
#
_symmetry.space_group_name_H-M   'P 1'
#
loop_
_entity.id
_entity.type
_entity.pdbx_description
1 polymer ?
#
loop_
_entity_poly.entity_id
_entity_poly.type
_entity_poly.pdbx_seq_one_letter_code
_entity_poly.pdbx_strand_id
1 'polypeptide(L)'
;MRPLSLLETRVLGVLIEKAHTVPDSYPLSLNALMAGCNQKTARDPVLNASEAEVQTAVDALKVLHLVFESSGSRVTRYEHNMARTMALPGAAVALLSVLMLRGPQTSSELRANCERLHKFADVSSVEAFLEELAERSDDKGGPLAVKLPRAPGAREARWTHLLAGEIDLSALPVAAESADFVAASELAALKAGQQAMQRDIDTLRALVDRLYDELGVSRNA
;
A
#
# COMPACT_ATOMS: atom_id res chain seq x y z
N MET A 1 6.26 -8.72 -12.11
CA MET A 1 6.25 -9.61 -10.92
C MET A 1 4.82 -9.67 -10.40
N ARG A 2 4.35 -10.79 -9.84
CA ARG A 2 3.01 -10.80 -9.21
C ARG A 2 2.98 -9.94 -7.94
N PRO A 3 1.83 -9.36 -7.57
CA PRO A 3 1.64 -8.76 -6.25
C PRO A 3 1.94 -9.75 -5.11
N LEU A 4 2.56 -9.24 -4.05
CA LEU A 4 2.82 -9.96 -2.81
C LEU A 4 1.63 -9.83 -1.86
N SER A 5 1.37 -10.88 -1.09
CA SER A 5 0.40 -10.80 0.01
C SER A 5 0.94 -9.96 1.16
N LEU A 6 0.06 -9.52 2.07
CA LEU A 6 0.46 -8.81 3.29
C LEU A 6 1.47 -9.59 4.13
N LEU A 7 1.34 -10.91 4.22
CA LEU A 7 2.26 -11.72 4.99
C LEU A 7 3.60 -11.91 4.25
N GLU A 8 3.59 -11.99 2.92
CA GLU A 8 4.82 -12.05 2.12
C GLU A 8 5.63 -10.75 2.24
N THR A 9 4.98 -9.58 2.15
CA THR A 9 5.67 -8.29 2.38
C THR A 9 6.17 -8.17 3.82
N ARG A 10 5.39 -8.66 4.80
CA ARG A 10 5.82 -8.72 6.20
C ARG A 10 7.07 -9.57 6.38
N VAL A 11 7.08 -10.80 5.86
CA VAL A 11 8.22 -11.72 5.96
C VAL A 11 9.46 -11.10 5.33
N LEU A 12 9.33 -10.56 4.11
CA LEU A 12 10.45 -9.93 3.41
C LEU A 12 10.99 -8.73 4.18
N GLY A 13 10.12 -7.85 4.66
CA GLY A 13 10.49 -6.69 5.47
C GLY A 13 11.19 -7.07 6.77
N VAL A 14 10.76 -8.15 7.45
CA VAL A 14 11.42 -8.63 8.68
C VAL A 14 12.82 -9.14 8.37
N LEU A 15 13.01 -9.91 7.29
CA LEU A 15 14.34 -10.40 6.90
C LEU A 15 15.29 -9.24 6.61
N ILE A 16 14.84 -8.22 5.87
CA ILE A 16 15.64 -7.01 5.59
C ILE A 16 15.95 -6.26 6.88
N GLU A 17 14.95 -5.96 7.71
CA GLU A 17 15.14 -5.27 8.99
C GLU A 17 16.17 -6.00 9.87
N LYS A 18 16.06 -7.32 10.00
CA LYS A 18 16.94 -8.10 10.89
C LYS A 18 18.34 -8.31 10.33
N ALA A 19 18.52 -8.34 9.00
CA ALA A 19 19.85 -8.36 8.39
C ALA A 19 20.70 -7.14 8.83
N HIS A 20 20.06 -5.98 9.01
CA HIS A 20 20.75 -4.76 9.46
C HIS A 20 20.79 -4.61 10.99
N THR A 21 19.69 -4.96 11.67
CA THR A 21 19.54 -4.60 13.09
C THR A 21 20.08 -5.65 14.06
N VAL A 22 20.21 -6.91 13.63
CA VAL A 22 20.68 -8.04 14.44
C VAL A 22 21.53 -9.01 13.59
N PRO A 23 22.66 -8.54 13.01
CA PRO A 23 23.47 -9.33 12.08
C PRO A 23 23.95 -10.66 12.68
N ASP A 24 24.24 -10.71 13.99
CA ASP A 24 24.69 -11.94 14.68
C ASP A 24 23.64 -13.05 14.68
N SER A 25 22.36 -12.70 14.56
CA SER A 25 21.25 -13.66 14.52
C SER A 25 20.81 -13.98 13.10
N TYR A 26 21.30 -13.27 12.10
CA TYR A 26 20.96 -13.45 10.68
C TYR A 26 21.94 -14.45 10.03
N PRO A 27 21.47 -15.36 9.14
CA PRO A 27 20.11 -15.55 8.64
C PRO A 27 19.16 -16.15 9.69
N LEU A 28 17.87 -15.84 9.58
CA LEU A 28 16.87 -16.16 10.63
C LEU A 28 16.32 -17.58 10.52
N SER A 29 16.10 -18.25 11.65
CA SER A 29 15.25 -19.46 11.67
C SER A 29 13.78 -19.09 11.49
N LEU A 30 12.93 -20.09 11.16
CA LEU A 30 11.49 -19.88 11.02
C LEU A 30 10.84 -19.26 12.27
N ASN A 31 11.23 -19.74 13.46
CA ASN A 31 10.74 -19.22 14.74
C ASN A 31 11.12 -17.74 14.96
N ALA A 32 12.36 -17.37 14.65
CA ALA A 32 12.82 -15.99 14.77
C ALA A 32 12.09 -15.07 13.77
N LEU A 33 11.84 -15.57 12.56
CA LEU A 33 11.10 -14.87 11.53
C LEU A 33 9.62 -14.65 11.92
N MET A 34 8.94 -15.69 12.41
CA MET A 34 7.57 -15.60 12.92
C MET A 34 7.47 -14.58 14.08
N ALA A 35 8.40 -14.65 15.05
CA ALA A 35 8.46 -13.69 16.15
C ALA A 35 8.65 -12.25 15.64
N GLY A 36 9.45 -12.07 14.58
CA GLY A 36 9.62 -10.78 13.91
C GLY A 36 8.38 -10.28 13.17
N CYS A 37 7.59 -11.19 12.57
CA CYS A 37 6.35 -10.85 11.86
C CYS A 37 5.25 -10.36 12.81
N ASN A 38 5.19 -10.94 14.02
CA ASN A 38 4.17 -10.69 15.04
C ASN A 38 4.61 -9.66 16.10
N GLN A 39 5.66 -8.88 15.85
CA GLN A 39 6.08 -7.80 16.77
C GLN A 39 4.95 -6.77 16.92
N LYS A 40 4.75 -6.26 18.14
CA LYS A 40 3.75 -5.21 18.43
C LYS A 40 4.25 -3.81 18.07
N THR A 41 5.56 -3.64 17.92
CA THR A 41 6.20 -2.36 17.62
C THR A 41 6.72 -2.37 16.20
N ALA A 42 6.69 -1.21 15.54
CA ALA A 42 7.14 -1.04 14.16
C ALA A 42 6.45 -1.99 13.16
N ARG A 43 5.20 -2.39 13.46
CA ARG A 43 4.33 -3.18 12.59
C ARG A 43 3.00 -2.48 12.46
N ASP A 44 2.58 -2.26 11.22
CA ASP A 44 1.24 -1.77 10.90
C ASP A 44 0.74 -2.49 9.63
N PRO A 45 -0.32 -3.32 9.71
CA PRO A 45 -1.02 -3.72 10.93
C PRO A 45 -0.19 -4.70 11.79
N VAL A 46 -0.51 -4.78 13.08
CA VAL A 46 -0.02 -5.87 13.94
C VAL A 46 -0.68 -7.17 13.48
N LEU A 47 0.14 -8.20 13.25
CA LEU A 47 -0.31 -9.52 12.81
C LEU A 47 -0.14 -10.55 13.92
N ASN A 48 -0.84 -11.67 13.76
CA ASN A 48 -0.66 -12.87 14.57
C ASN A 48 -0.62 -14.09 13.65
N ALA A 49 0.45 -14.20 12.86
CA ALA A 49 0.66 -15.29 11.94
C ALA A 49 1.19 -16.53 12.66
N SER A 50 0.67 -17.69 12.29
CA SER A 50 1.17 -19.00 12.72
C SER A 50 2.46 -19.39 11.97
N GLU A 51 3.18 -20.36 12.52
CA GLU A 51 4.41 -20.88 11.91
C GLU A 51 4.15 -21.44 10.49
N ALA A 52 3.02 -22.12 10.28
CA ALA A 52 2.63 -22.67 8.99
C ALA A 52 2.33 -21.59 7.93
N GLU A 53 1.67 -20.49 8.33
CA GLU A 53 1.41 -19.35 7.44
C GLU A 53 2.71 -18.64 7.05
N VAL A 54 3.63 -18.46 8.01
CA VAL A 54 4.95 -17.87 7.75
C VAL A 54 5.76 -18.76 6.81
N GLN A 55 5.76 -20.09 7.02
CA GLN A 55 6.44 -21.04 6.14
C GLN A 55 5.87 -20.97 4.71
N THR A 56 4.55 -20.93 4.57
CA THR A 56 3.88 -20.80 3.26
C THR A 56 4.31 -19.50 2.55
N ALA A 57 4.38 -18.38 3.27
CA ALA A 57 4.86 -17.11 2.71
C ALA A 57 6.34 -17.17 2.30
N VAL A 58 7.19 -17.82 3.11
CA VAL A 58 8.61 -18.04 2.77
C VAL A 58 8.74 -18.86 1.49
N ASP A 59 8.00 -19.97 1.37
CA ASP A 59 8.05 -20.82 0.19
C ASP A 59 7.60 -20.07 -1.07
N ALA A 60 6.56 -19.24 -0.95
CA ALA A 60 6.11 -18.39 -2.04
C ALA A 60 7.17 -17.33 -2.44
N LEU A 61 7.90 -16.76 -1.48
CA LEU A 61 8.99 -15.82 -1.74
C LEU A 61 10.25 -16.48 -2.33
N LYS A 62 10.50 -17.75 -1.99
CA LYS A 62 11.60 -18.54 -2.59
C LYS A 62 11.39 -18.77 -4.08
N VAL A 63 10.15 -19.04 -4.51
CA VAL A 63 9.79 -19.15 -5.94
C VAL A 63 10.07 -17.86 -6.69
N LEU A 64 9.97 -16.71 -6.01
CA LEU A 64 10.27 -15.39 -6.56
C LEU A 64 11.74 -14.98 -6.43
N HIS A 65 12.60 -15.87 -5.92
CA HIS A 65 14.02 -15.62 -5.63
C HIS A 65 14.28 -14.45 -4.67
N LEU A 66 13.26 -14.02 -3.91
CA LEU A 66 13.36 -12.96 -2.93
C LEU A 66 13.89 -13.43 -1.58
N VAL A 67 13.75 -14.73 -1.30
CA VAL A 67 14.25 -15.38 -0.09
C VAL A 67 15.02 -16.63 -0.49
N PHE A 68 16.14 -16.88 0.18
CA PHE A 68 16.92 -18.10 0.04
C PHE A 68 17.08 -18.82 1.36
N GLU A 69 17.29 -20.13 1.24
CA GLU A 69 17.68 -20.98 2.36
C GLU A 69 19.19 -21.04 2.47
N SER A 70 19.70 -20.71 3.65
CA SER A 70 21.12 -20.86 3.96
C SER A 70 21.42 -22.33 4.24
N SER A 71 22.36 -22.89 3.49
CA SER A 71 22.86 -24.25 3.68
C SER A 71 23.97 -24.29 4.73
N GLY A 72 24.06 -25.38 5.50
CA GLY A 72 25.18 -25.63 6.42
C GLY A 72 24.88 -25.47 7.92
N SER A 73 23.66 -25.09 8.30
CA SER A 73 23.18 -25.15 9.68
C SER A 73 22.30 -26.39 9.92
N ARG A 74 22.29 -26.92 11.14
CA ARG A 74 21.36 -28.00 11.53
C ARG A 74 19.89 -27.57 11.47
N VAL A 75 19.64 -26.27 11.52
CA VAL A 75 18.31 -25.66 11.45
C VAL A 75 18.23 -24.82 10.19
N THR A 76 17.19 -25.00 9.37
CA THR A 76 16.96 -24.17 8.18
C THR A 76 16.88 -22.70 8.57
N ARG A 77 17.64 -21.87 7.84
CA ARG A 77 17.68 -20.42 8.03
C ARG A 77 17.41 -19.71 6.72
N TYR A 78 16.82 -18.53 6.81
CA TYR A 78 16.32 -17.77 5.68
C TYR A 78 17.01 -16.41 5.57
N GLU A 79 17.36 -16.03 4.35
CA GLU A 79 17.95 -14.74 4.00
C GLU A 79 17.17 -14.07 2.86
N HIS A 80 17.11 -12.73 2.86
CA HIS A 80 16.52 -11.97 1.76
C HIS A 80 17.53 -11.76 0.61
N ASN A 81 17.01 -11.64 -0.61
CA ASN A 81 17.78 -11.36 -1.83
C ASN A 81 17.15 -10.21 -2.66
N MET A 82 16.34 -9.35 -2.01
CA MET A 82 15.60 -8.27 -2.68
C MET A 82 16.49 -7.32 -3.48
N ALA A 83 17.63 -6.88 -2.93
CA ALA A 83 18.54 -5.94 -3.59
C ALA A 83 19.02 -6.44 -4.97
N ARG A 84 19.44 -7.71 -5.03
CA ARG A 84 19.90 -8.35 -6.27
C ARG A 84 18.73 -8.63 -7.21
N THR A 85 17.64 -9.17 -6.67
CA THR A 85 16.46 -9.57 -7.47
C THR A 85 15.81 -8.39 -8.18
N MET A 86 15.78 -7.22 -7.52
CA MET A 86 15.14 -6.02 -8.06
C MET A 86 16.14 -5.00 -8.62
N ALA A 87 17.44 -5.31 -8.60
CA ALA A 87 18.53 -4.41 -8.98
C ALA A 87 18.44 -3.04 -8.27
N LEU A 88 18.23 -3.06 -6.95
CA LEU A 88 18.04 -1.87 -6.13
C LEU A 88 19.25 -1.61 -5.23
N PRO A 89 19.62 -0.34 -5.00
CA PRO A 89 20.61 0.01 -3.99
C PRO A 89 20.06 -0.27 -2.58
N GLY A 90 20.96 -0.51 -1.62
CA GLY A 90 20.58 -0.83 -0.24
C GLY A 90 19.70 0.24 0.42
N ALA A 91 19.89 1.51 0.07
CA ALA A 91 19.06 2.62 0.56
C ALA A 91 17.58 2.48 0.13
N ALA A 92 17.33 2.17 -1.14
CA ALA A 92 15.98 1.94 -1.66
C ALA A 92 15.33 0.69 -1.01
N VAL A 93 16.11 -0.37 -0.79
CA VAL A 93 15.63 -1.58 -0.10
C VAL A 93 15.24 -1.28 1.35
N ALA A 94 15.99 -0.42 2.05
CA ALA A 94 15.64 0.01 3.41
C ALA A 94 14.30 0.77 3.45
N LEU A 95 14.08 1.69 2.51
CA LEU A 95 12.81 2.43 2.40
C LEU A 95 11.63 1.49 2.15
N LEU A 96 11.74 0.61 1.16
CA LEU A 96 10.70 -0.37 0.86
C LEU A 96 10.43 -1.29 2.06
N SER A 97 11.46 -1.73 2.78
CA SER A 97 11.30 -2.52 4.00
C SER A 97 10.47 -1.80 5.05
N VAL A 98 10.74 -0.52 5.29
CA VAL A 98 9.99 0.26 6.29
C VAL A 98 8.54 0.47 5.84
N LEU A 99 8.30 0.73 4.55
CA LEU A 99 6.95 0.83 4.00
C LEU A 99 6.18 -0.49 4.11
N MET A 100 6.81 -1.63 3.85
CA MET A 100 6.18 -2.96 4.00
C MET A 100 5.84 -3.30 5.45
N LEU A 101 6.65 -2.83 6.40
CA LEU A 101 6.45 -3.13 7.82
C LEU A 101 5.43 -2.20 8.49
N ARG A 102 5.36 -0.94 8.07
CA ARG A 102 4.64 0.14 8.77
C ARG A 102 3.61 0.88 7.91
N GLY A 103 3.41 0.45 6.66
CA GLY A 103 2.47 1.10 5.76
C GLY A 103 2.90 2.52 5.33
N PRO A 104 1.94 3.33 4.86
CA PRO A 104 2.22 4.64 4.28
C PRO A 104 2.79 5.65 5.29
N GLN A 105 3.92 6.29 4.94
CA GLN A 105 4.65 7.20 5.83
C GLN A 105 5.14 8.44 5.10
N THR A 106 5.34 9.55 5.81
CA THR A 106 5.96 10.76 5.23
C THR A 106 7.46 10.56 5.05
N SER A 107 8.09 11.37 4.19
CA SER A 107 9.54 11.34 3.97
C SER A 107 10.34 11.56 5.26
N SER A 108 9.84 12.43 6.14
CA SER A 108 10.40 12.69 7.47
C SER A 108 10.32 11.48 8.40
N GLU A 109 9.15 10.81 8.43
CA GLU A 109 8.96 9.56 9.19
C GLU A 109 9.87 8.45 8.66
N LEU A 110 9.94 8.28 7.34
CA LEU A 110 10.79 7.28 6.69
C LEU A 110 12.27 7.46 7.04
N ARG A 111 12.77 8.70 7.02
CA ARG A 111 14.15 8.99 7.43
C ARG A 111 14.42 8.52 8.86
N ALA A 112 13.56 8.87 9.80
CA ALA A 112 13.72 8.48 11.21
C ALA A 112 13.62 6.96 11.40
N ASN A 113 12.69 6.32 10.70
CA ASN A 113 12.43 4.88 10.86
C ASN A 113 13.45 4.00 10.12
N CYS A 114 14.14 4.54 9.11
CA CYS A 114 15.23 3.84 8.41
C CYS A 114 16.59 3.98 9.09
N GLU A 115 16.77 4.84 10.11
CA GLU A 115 18.08 5.21 10.68
C GLU A 115 18.98 4.00 11.02
N ARG A 116 18.40 2.88 11.47
CA ARG A 116 19.14 1.65 11.80
C ARG A 116 19.41 0.73 10.60
N LEU A 117 18.71 0.90 9.49
CA LEU A 117 18.90 0.14 8.25
C LEU A 117 19.84 0.89 7.30
N HIS A 118 19.60 2.19 7.12
CA HIS A 118 20.40 3.08 6.28
C HIS A 118 20.29 4.52 6.79
N LYS A 119 21.43 5.19 6.93
CA LYS A 119 21.49 6.60 7.36
C LYS A 119 21.43 7.54 6.17
N PHE A 120 20.27 8.14 5.97
CA PHE A 120 20.05 9.17 4.95
C PHE A 120 20.58 10.53 5.41
N ALA A 121 21.24 11.26 4.51
CA ALA A 121 21.81 12.58 4.83
C ALA A 121 20.72 13.55 5.32
N ASP A 122 19.65 13.69 4.54
CA ASP A 122 18.52 14.59 4.80
C ASP A 122 17.22 14.04 4.19
N VAL A 123 16.11 14.76 4.39
CA VAL A 123 14.80 14.36 3.85
C VAL A 123 14.77 14.40 2.33
N SER A 124 15.50 15.32 1.69
CA SER A 124 15.60 15.42 0.24
C SER A 124 16.22 14.17 -0.38
N SER A 125 17.22 13.57 0.27
CA SER A 125 17.81 12.31 -0.16
C SER A 125 16.81 11.15 -0.10
N VAL A 126 15.91 11.14 0.89
CA VAL A 126 14.82 10.16 0.97
C VAL A 126 13.82 10.37 -0.16
N GLU A 127 13.41 11.62 -0.42
CA GLU A 127 12.49 11.93 -1.53
C GLU A 127 13.09 11.49 -2.88
N ALA A 128 14.37 11.78 -3.15
CA ALA A 128 15.02 11.39 -4.39
C ALA A 128 14.98 9.87 -4.64
N PHE A 129 15.28 9.06 -3.61
CA PHE A 129 15.19 7.59 -3.76
C PHE A 129 13.74 7.11 -3.95
N LEU A 130 12.75 7.78 -3.34
CA LEU A 130 11.34 7.43 -3.50
C LEU A 130 10.81 7.82 -4.88
N GLU A 131 11.25 8.95 -5.43
CA GLU A 131 10.98 9.37 -6.80
C GLU A 131 11.60 8.41 -7.80
N GLU A 132 12.87 8.02 -7.64
CA GLU A 132 13.50 7.00 -8.48
C GLU A 132 12.76 5.65 -8.43
N LEU A 133 12.22 5.26 -7.26
CA LEU A 133 11.40 4.06 -7.13
C LEU A 133 10.04 4.19 -7.82
N ALA A 134 9.47 5.39 -7.87
CA ALA A 134 8.19 5.67 -8.53
C ALA A 134 8.32 5.83 -10.05
N GLU A 135 9.44 6.36 -10.53
CA GLU A 135 9.75 6.55 -11.96
C GLU A 135 10.44 5.33 -12.58
N ARG A 136 10.62 4.27 -11.80
CA ARG A 136 11.27 3.04 -12.22
C ARG A 136 10.55 2.43 -13.42
N SER A 137 11.31 2.18 -14.48
CA SER A 137 10.79 1.79 -15.79
C SER A 137 10.25 0.35 -15.86
N ASP A 138 9.33 0.11 -16.81
CA ASP A 138 8.66 -1.18 -16.99
C ASP A 138 9.61 -2.32 -17.35
N ASP A 139 10.69 -2.03 -18.10
CA ASP A 139 11.74 -3.01 -18.43
C ASP A 139 12.47 -3.53 -17.19
N LYS A 140 12.53 -2.70 -16.13
CA LYS A 140 13.07 -3.11 -14.83
C LYS A 140 12.01 -3.79 -13.97
N GLY A 141 10.74 -3.76 -14.35
CA GLY A 141 9.61 -4.32 -13.58
C GLY A 141 8.69 -3.26 -12.96
N GLY A 142 8.79 -2.02 -13.41
CA GLY A 142 7.86 -0.93 -13.11
C GLY A 142 8.09 -0.22 -11.76
N PRO A 143 7.18 0.73 -11.44
CA PRO A 143 7.18 1.49 -10.19
C PRO A 143 7.05 0.60 -8.97
N LEU A 144 7.82 0.90 -7.92
CA LEU A 144 7.81 0.15 -6.65
C LEU A 144 7.32 0.98 -5.46
N ALA A 145 7.20 2.30 -5.63
CA ALA A 145 6.66 3.23 -4.66
C ALA A 145 5.74 4.25 -5.33
N VAL A 146 4.85 4.85 -4.55
CA VAL A 146 3.97 5.92 -5.03
C VAL A 146 3.74 6.95 -3.95
N LYS A 147 3.72 8.23 -4.34
CA LYS A 147 3.35 9.35 -3.49
C LYS A 147 1.83 9.44 -3.45
N LEU A 148 1.26 9.22 -2.28
CA LEU A 148 -0.17 9.35 -2.06
C LEU A 148 -0.58 10.82 -2.06
N PRO A 149 -1.81 11.13 -2.51
CA PRO A 149 -2.40 12.44 -2.29
C PRO A 149 -2.36 12.78 -0.79
N ARG A 150 -2.12 14.06 -0.48
CA ARG A 150 -2.14 14.52 0.91
C ARG A 150 -3.52 14.25 1.50
N ALA A 151 -3.60 13.66 2.69
CA ALA A 151 -4.88 13.51 3.38
C ALA A 151 -5.38 14.87 3.90
N PRO A 152 -6.70 15.10 4.00
CA PRO A 152 -7.26 16.34 4.54
C PRO A 152 -6.63 16.73 5.89
N GLY A 153 -6.09 17.95 5.97
CA GLY A 153 -5.41 18.46 7.18
C GLY A 153 -3.95 18.01 7.36
N ALA A 154 -3.42 17.12 6.53
CA ALA A 154 -2.02 16.72 6.59
C ALA A 154 -1.10 17.76 5.91
N ARG A 155 0.02 18.08 6.58
CA ARG A 155 1.02 19.02 6.04
C ARG A 155 1.91 18.41 4.96
N GLU A 156 2.13 17.10 5.02
CA GLU A 156 3.02 16.36 4.13
C GLU A 156 2.27 15.21 3.45
N ALA A 157 2.69 14.87 2.23
CA ALA A 157 2.23 13.67 1.54
C ALA A 157 2.87 12.43 2.16
N ARG A 158 2.22 11.28 1.98
CA ARG A 158 2.74 9.99 2.41
C ARG A 158 3.16 9.17 1.19
N TRP A 159 4.16 8.34 1.37
CA TRP A 159 4.62 7.37 0.39
C TRP A 159 4.19 5.98 0.81
N THR A 160 3.93 5.11 -0.17
CA THR A 160 3.66 3.69 0.06
C THR A 160 4.33 2.84 -1.02
N HIS A 161 4.48 1.55 -0.77
CA HIS A 161 5.04 0.61 -1.74
C HIS A 161 3.95 0.03 -2.65
N LEU A 162 4.35 -0.44 -3.83
CA LEU A 162 3.48 -1.10 -4.82
C LEU A 162 3.70 -2.62 -4.91
N LEU A 163 4.57 -3.18 -4.05
CA LEU A 163 4.86 -4.62 -4.01
C LEU A 163 3.64 -5.50 -3.70
N ALA A 164 2.61 -4.96 -3.04
CA ALA A 164 1.36 -5.67 -2.75
C ALA A 164 0.26 -5.44 -3.80
N GLY A 165 0.60 -4.83 -4.93
CA GLY A 165 -0.33 -4.49 -6.01
C GLY A 165 -0.50 -2.99 -6.18
N GLU A 166 -1.25 -2.65 -7.22
CA GLU A 166 -1.59 -1.26 -7.54
C GLU A 166 -2.56 -0.69 -6.51
N ILE A 167 -2.42 0.61 -6.25
CA ILE A 167 -3.28 1.35 -5.34
C ILE A 167 -4.11 2.29 -6.17
N ASP A 168 -5.44 2.18 -6.06
CA ASP A 168 -6.34 3.14 -6.68
C ASP A 168 -6.30 4.46 -5.92
N LEU A 169 -5.50 5.39 -6.45
CA LEU A 169 -5.35 6.73 -5.88
C LEU A 169 -6.63 7.56 -6.01
N SER A 170 -7.52 7.24 -6.96
CA SER A 170 -8.76 8.01 -7.19
C SER A 170 -9.80 7.79 -6.10
N ALA A 171 -9.72 6.66 -5.40
CA ALA A 171 -10.59 6.33 -4.27
C ALA A 171 -10.11 6.91 -2.93
N LEU A 172 -8.93 7.54 -2.88
CA LEU A 172 -8.37 8.08 -1.64
C LEU A 172 -8.89 9.49 -1.33
N PRO A 173 -9.23 9.81 -0.07
CA PRO A 173 -9.63 11.15 0.31
C PRO A 173 -8.44 12.13 0.18
N VAL A 174 -8.57 13.11 -0.71
CA VAL A 174 -7.53 14.10 -1.01
C VAL A 174 -7.76 15.41 -0.26
N ALA A 175 -6.70 16.02 0.27
CA ALA A 175 -6.68 17.39 0.76
C ALA A 175 -6.84 18.33 -0.42
N ALA A 176 -7.97 19.03 -0.46
CA ALA A 176 -8.27 19.96 -1.53
C ALA A 176 -7.26 21.13 -1.53
N GLU A 177 -6.41 21.21 -2.56
CA GLU A 177 -5.65 22.43 -2.88
C GLU A 177 -6.54 23.51 -3.55
N SER A 178 -7.82 23.19 -3.82
CA SER A 178 -8.78 24.04 -4.52
C SER A 178 -10.23 23.81 -4.03
N ALA A 179 -10.43 23.85 -2.71
CA ALA A 179 -11.72 23.60 -2.07
C ALA A 179 -12.88 24.42 -2.65
N ASP A 180 -12.66 25.65 -3.11
CA ASP A 180 -13.72 26.49 -3.65
C ASP A 180 -14.16 26.11 -5.07
N PHE A 181 -13.24 25.62 -5.93
CA PHE A 181 -13.57 25.29 -7.31
C PHE A 181 -14.17 23.88 -7.44
N VAL A 182 -13.64 22.93 -6.66
CA VAL A 182 -14.14 21.54 -6.66
C VAL A 182 -15.50 21.45 -5.97
N ALA A 183 -15.71 22.14 -4.84
CA ALA A 183 -17.03 22.16 -4.19
C ALA A 183 -18.10 22.83 -5.06
N ALA A 184 -17.74 23.86 -5.83
CA ALA A 184 -18.66 24.48 -6.79
C ALA A 184 -19.01 23.55 -7.96
N SER A 185 -18.02 22.80 -8.47
CA SER A 185 -18.19 21.82 -9.55
C SER A 185 -19.01 20.60 -9.10
N GLU A 186 -18.71 20.02 -7.94
CA GLU A 186 -19.45 18.91 -7.35
C GLU A 186 -20.89 19.30 -6.99
N LEU A 187 -21.09 20.50 -6.44
CA LEU A 187 -22.44 21.02 -6.16
C LEU A 187 -23.22 21.26 -7.46
N ALA A 188 -22.55 21.72 -8.53
CA ALA A 188 -23.17 21.87 -9.84
C ALA A 188 -23.57 20.51 -10.46
N ALA A 189 -22.68 19.51 -10.36
CA ALA A 189 -22.95 18.14 -10.82
C ALA A 189 -24.08 17.47 -10.03
N LEU A 190 -24.10 17.62 -8.70
CA LEU A 190 -25.19 17.10 -7.86
C LEU A 190 -26.52 17.77 -8.20
N LYS A 191 -26.55 19.10 -8.36
CA LYS A 191 -27.76 19.84 -8.74
C LYS A 191 -28.27 19.42 -10.13
N ALA A 192 -27.36 19.19 -11.08
CA ALA A 192 -27.73 18.69 -12.41
C ALA A 192 -28.35 17.29 -12.34
N GLY A 193 -27.75 16.38 -11.56
CA GLY A 193 -28.30 15.04 -11.32
C GLY A 193 -29.66 15.09 -10.63
N GLN A 194 -29.83 15.95 -9.62
CA GLN A 194 -31.11 16.15 -8.93
C GLN A 194 -32.20 16.67 -9.89
N GLN A 195 -31.86 17.60 -10.79
CA GLN A 195 -32.81 18.12 -11.78
C GLN A 195 -33.20 17.06 -12.81
N ALA A 196 -32.26 16.24 -13.27
CA ALA A 196 -32.56 15.12 -14.17
C ALA A 196 -33.50 14.12 -13.49
N MET A 197 -33.18 13.73 -12.26
CA MET A 197 -33.99 12.78 -11.49
C MET A 197 -35.39 13.34 -11.20
N GLN A 198 -35.51 14.65 -10.94
CA GLN A 198 -36.81 15.30 -10.75
C GLN A 198 -37.65 15.27 -12.04
N ARG A 199 -37.04 15.50 -13.22
CA ARG A 199 -37.74 15.39 -14.50
C ARG A 199 -38.21 13.97 -14.78
N ASP A 200 -37.40 12.98 -14.44
CA ASP A 200 -37.77 11.57 -14.60
C ASP A 200 -38.94 11.20 -13.68
N ILE A 201 -38.93 11.69 -12.44
CA ILE A 201 -40.05 11.53 -11.49
C ILE A 201 -41.32 12.19 -12.03
N ASP A 202 -41.23 13.40 -12.56
CA ASP A 202 -42.39 14.12 -13.10
C ASP A 202 -42.95 13.41 -14.35
N THR A 203 -42.07 12.88 -15.20
CA THR A 203 -42.45 12.10 -16.39
C THR A 203 -43.12 10.78 -15.98
N LEU A 204 -42.55 10.07 -15.01
CA LEU A 204 -43.14 8.83 -14.48
C LEU A 204 -44.50 9.08 -13.82
N ARG A 205 -44.64 10.17 -13.07
CA ARG A 205 -45.93 10.56 -12.48
C ARG A 205 -46.98 10.81 -13.55
N ALA A 206 -46.64 11.56 -14.60
CA ALA A 206 -47.55 11.82 -15.71
C ALA A 206 -47.95 10.54 -16.48
N LEU A 207 -47.02 9.59 -16.65
CA LEU A 207 -47.32 8.28 -17.25
C LEU A 207 -48.23 7.45 -16.35
N VAL A 208 -47.98 7.43 -15.05
CA VAL A 208 -48.81 6.75 -14.07
C VAL A 208 -50.22 7.34 -14.06
N ASP A 209 -50.37 8.66 -14.05
CA ASP A 209 -51.68 9.33 -14.08
C ASP A 209 -52.43 8.97 -15.38
N ARG A 210 -51.75 8.97 -16.53
CA ARG A 210 -52.34 8.53 -17.80
C ARG A 210 -52.81 7.07 -17.75
N LEU A 211 -52.03 6.17 -17.15
CA LEU A 211 -52.41 4.76 -17.00
C LEU A 211 -53.61 4.58 -16.07
N TYR A 212 -53.68 5.34 -14.97
CA TYR A 212 -54.85 5.31 -14.08
C TYR A 212 -56.12 5.80 -14.80
N ASP A 213 -56.01 6.87 -15.61
CA ASP A 213 -57.11 7.37 -16.43
C ASP A 213 -57.57 6.35 -17.48
N GLU A 214 -56.63 5.72 -18.20
CA GLU A 214 -56.93 4.68 -19.21
C GLU A 214 -57.56 3.42 -18.61
N LEU A 215 -57.19 3.06 -17.37
CA LEU A 215 -57.71 1.89 -16.66
C LEU A 215 -59.01 2.17 -15.88
N GLY A 216 -59.42 3.44 -15.77
CA GLY A 216 -60.63 3.85 -15.03
C GLY A 216 -60.53 3.59 -13.52
N VAL A 217 -59.31 3.56 -12.97
CA VAL A 217 -59.05 3.27 -11.55
C VAL A 217 -58.64 4.55 -10.83
N SER A 218 -59.21 4.82 -9.66
CA SER A 218 -58.85 5.98 -8.84
C SER A 218 -57.49 5.76 -8.15
N ARG A 219 -56.56 6.72 -8.28
CA ARG A 219 -55.31 6.73 -7.52
C ARG A 219 -55.63 6.97 -6.04
N ASN A 220 -55.52 5.93 -5.20
CA ASN A 220 -55.61 6.12 -3.75
C ASN A 220 -54.41 6.95 -3.28
N ALA A 221 -54.70 8.05 -2.58
CA ALA A 221 -53.74 9.01 -2.06
C ALA A 221 -52.77 8.40 -1.04
#